data_AF-A0A226D0B2-F1
#
_entry.id   AF-A0A226D0B2-F1
#
_cell.length_a   1.000
_cell.length_b   1.000
_cell.length_c   1.000
_cell.angle_alpha   90.00
_cell.angle_beta   90.00
_cell.angle_gamma   90.00
#
_symmetry.space_group_name_H-M   'P 1'
#
loop_
_entity.id
_entity.type
_entity.pdbx_description
1 polymer ?
#
loop_
_entity_poly.entity_id
_entity_poly.type
_entity_poly.pdbx_seq_one_letter_code
_entity_poly.pdbx_strand_id
1 'polypeptide(L)'
;MSFFLLGTVFYQGSMFSSLIALTPPDLPSTLESVVDSKIQIITTSFLAISMSLLRYEIIDEVMNATGKSTKLFHTLTDLKARTSFIPPSTSSSFGIALHISEARNLKFENNVFKKVMDTFAIINTEYDLDQLLAGMGVKRSPFVVRHTESPRFFINKPVTTTRGFASCVLYESIGQLVQSGLFKLWMDLQNTKNFAQGVAGGISKEQYRRIVANRIFGAKKQIIFEEAEQVELSSLENIVVLFAGIIGISIAAFMREWLTYQILSHLGWKCWRIACQVLTMMKLLLIKFQEGADILSISLVQKGCKLLRRAKWP
;
A
#
# COMPACT_ATOMS: atom_id res chain seq x y z
N MET A 1 -1.09 -10.51 28.73
CA MET A 1 -0.15 -9.52 28.14
C MET A 1 -0.01 -9.81 26.67
N SER A 2 0.19 -8.76 25.87
CA SER A 2 0.33 -8.89 24.42
C SER A 2 1.73 -8.44 23.98
N PHE A 3 2.29 -9.04 22.92
CA PHE A 3 3.60 -8.64 22.38
C PHE A 3 3.50 -7.98 21.00
N PHE A 4 4.43 -7.04 20.75
CA PHE A 4 4.43 -6.17 19.57
C PHE A 4 5.82 -6.01 19.02
N LEU A 5 5.94 -6.11 17.70
CA LEU A 5 7.19 -5.87 16.99
C LEU A 5 7.10 -4.57 16.23
N LEU A 6 8.13 -3.72 16.37
CA LEU A 6 8.22 -2.41 15.76
C LEU A 6 9.36 -2.37 14.72
N GLY A 7 9.10 -1.92 13.49
CA GLY A 7 10.13 -1.64 12.48
C GLY A 7 9.89 -0.29 11.78
N THR A 8 10.94 0.45 11.37
CA THR A 8 10.79 1.87 10.98
C THR A 8 10.99 2.19 9.49
N VAL A 9 11.06 1.23 8.57
CA VAL A 9 11.32 1.55 7.14
C VAL A 9 10.65 0.54 6.19
N PHE A 10 9.52 0.89 5.56
CA PHE A 10 9.02 0.21 4.35
C PHE A 10 8.39 1.23 3.40
N TYR A 11 8.74 1.14 2.11
CA TYR A 11 8.48 2.10 1.03
C TYR A 11 7.53 1.44 0.01
N GLN A 12 6.46 2.13 -0.41
CA GLN A 12 5.39 1.55 -1.24
C GLN A 12 5.11 2.42 -2.48
N GLY A 13 5.46 1.92 -3.66
CA GLY A 13 5.14 2.52 -4.97
C GLY A 13 4.73 1.42 -5.95
N SER A 14 3.42 1.18 -6.10
CA SER A 14 2.80 -0.12 -6.43
C SER A 14 3.08 -0.76 -7.80
N MET A 15 3.76 -0.12 -8.75
CA MET A 15 4.18 -0.79 -10.00
C MET A 15 5.68 -1.08 -10.13
N PHE A 16 6.54 -0.34 -9.42
CA PHE A 16 7.95 -0.72 -9.23
C PHE A 16 8.16 -1.49 -7.90
N SER A 17 7.14 -1.52 -7.05
CA SER A 17 7.18 -2.14 -5.72
C SER A 17 7.43 -3.64 -5.76
N SER A 18 7.02 -4.42 -6.77
CA SER A 18 7.35 -5.85 -6.75
C SER A 18 8.84 -6.15 -6.95
N LEU A 19 9.60 -5.22 -7.56
CA LEU A 19 11.05 -5.37 -7.80
C LEU A 19 11.92 -4.70 -6.72
N ILE A 20 11.36 -3.76 -5.95
CA ILE A 20 12.11 -2.95 -4.95
C ILE A 20 11.46 -3.02 -3.55
N ALA A 21 10.30 -3.66 -3.37
CA ALA A 21 9.72 -3.85 -2.05
C ALA A 21 10.64 -4.79 -1.28
N LEU A 22 11.30 -4.21 -0.28
CA LEU A 22 11.88 -4.99 0.79
C LEU A 22 10.74 -5.77 1.42
N THR A 23 10.80 -7.10 1.31
CA THR A 23 9.91 -7.97 2.07
C THR A 23 10.08 -7.58 3.54
N PRO A 24 8.99 -7.28 4.27
CA PRO A 24 9.12 -7.00 5.69
C PRO A 24 9.85 -8.17 6.34
N PRO A 25 10.80 -7.92 7.26
CA PRO A 25 11.57 -8.99 7.88
C PRO A 25 10.60 -9.97 8.52
N ASP A 26 10.90 -11.26 8.41
CA ASP A 26 10.11 -12.28 9.08
C ASP A 26 10.13 -12.03 10.59
N LEU A 27 8.96 -11.65 11.09
CA LEU A 27 8.79 -11.26 12.48
C LEU A 27 8.38 -12.48 13.30
N PRO A 28 9.01 -12.71 14.47
CA PRO A 28 8.67 -13.86 15.32
C PRO A 28 7.18 -13.83 15.73
N SER A 29 6.48 -14.93 15.47
CA SER A 29 5.03 -15.05 15.69
C SER A 29 4.66 -15.66 17.06
N THR A 30 5.62 -16.27 17.75
CA THR A 30 5.44 -16.92 19.06
C THR A 30 6.34 -16.32 20.13
N LEU A 31 5.96 -16.43 21.41
CA LEU A 31 6.80 -15.97 22.52
C LEU A 31 8.19 -16.64 22.51
N GLU A 32 8.25 -17.95 22.21
CA GLU A 32 9.50 -18.68 22.08
C GLU A 32 10.38 -18.06 20.98
N SER A 33 9.81 -17.81 19.80
CA SER A 33 10.56 -17.20 18.69
C SER A 33 11.03 -15.77 18.99
N VAL A 34 10.29 -14.99 19.78
CA VAL A 34 10.72 -13.67 20.28
C VAL A 34 11.92 -13.80 21.23
N VAL A 35 11.90 -14.83 22.09
CA VAL A 35 13.01 -15.14 23.01
C VAL A 35 14.23 -15.73 22.28
N ASP A 36 14.04 -16.40 21.14
CA ASP A 36 15.15 -16.97 20.36
C ASP A 36 15.77 -15.97 19.36
N SER A 37 14.97 -15.05 18.80
CA SER A 37 15.35 -14.11 17.73
C SER A 37 16.34 -13.00 18.12
N LYS A 38 16.83 -12.98 19.37
CA LYS A 38 17.79 -11.99 19.89
C LYS A 38 17.33 -10.51 19.83
N ILE A 39 16.10 -10.23 19.39
CA ILE A 39 15.52 -8.87 19.39
C ILE A 39 15.40 -8.31 20.81
N GLN A 40 15.61 -7.00 20.99
CA GLN A 40 15.49 -6.41 22.31
C GLN A 40 14.06 -6.53 22.82
N ILE A 41 13.87 -7.05 24.04
CA ILE A 41 12.56 -7.14 24.68
C ILE A 41 12.48 -6.05 25.75
N ILE A 42 11.48 -5.18 25.68
CA ILE A 42 11.25 -4.13 26.67
C ILE A 42 9.90 -4.29 27.36
N THR A 43 9.84 -3.87 28.62
CA THR A 43 8.60 -3.75 29.38
C THR A 43 8.60 -2.44 30.16
N THR A 44 7.45 -1.81 30.26
CA THR A 44 7.20 -0.60 31.06
C THR A 44 6.17 -0.85 32.16
N SER A 45 5.51 -2.01 32.16
CA SER A 45 4.55 -2.37 33.20
C SER A 45 5.26 -2.58 34.54
N PHE A 46 4.75 -1.91 35.57
CA PHE A 46 5.36 -1.85 36.90
C PHE A 46 4.35 -2.17 37.99
N LEU A 47 4.83 -2.73 39.11
CA LEU A 47 4.02 -2.99 40.31
C LEU A 47 4.19 -1.86 41.34
N ALA A 48 5.44 -1.48 41.58
CA ALA A 48 5.87 -0.36 42.41
C ALA A 48 6.82 0.54 41.61
N ILE A 49 7.20 1.71 42.16
CA ILE A 49 7.96 2.77 41.47
C ILE A 49 9.17 2.23 40.68
N SER A 50 9.80 1.14 41.15
CA SER A 50 11.02 0.59 40.57
C SER A 50 10.98 -0.91 40.27
N MET A 51 9.83 -1.58 40.30
CA MET A 51 9.74 -3.04 40.10
C MET A 51 8.91 -3.40 38.88
N SER A 52 9.50 -4.19 37.98
CA SER A 52 8.83 -4.72 36.79
C SER A 52 7.75 -5.73 37.17
N LEU A 53 6.51 -5.47 36.75
CA LEU A 53 5.38 -6.39 36.95
C LEU A 53 5.62 -7.72 36.23
N LEU A 54 6.15 -7.66 34.99
CA LEU A 54 6.40 -8.85 34.19
C LEU A 54 7.48 -9.74 34.82
N ARG A 55 8.61 -9.17 35.26
CA ARG A 55 9.76 -9.96 35.73
C ARG A 55 9.55 -10.56 37.12
N TYR A 56 9.02 -9.77 38.07
CA TYR A 56 9.00 -10.16 39.49
C TYR A 56 7.67 -10.71 39.97
N GLU A 57 6.55 -10.31 39.35
CA GLU A 57 5.24 -10.85 39.73
C GLU A 57 4.94 -12.06 38.83
N ILE A 58 4.78 -11.80 37.52
CA ILE A 58 4.26 -12.81 36.59
C ILE A 58 5.27 -13.93 36.35
N ILE A 59 6.49 -13.60 35.90
CA ILE A 59 7.45 -14.63 35.50
C ILE A 59 7.88 -15.46 36.72
N ASP A 60 8.16 -14.81 37.86
CA ASP A 60 8.59 -15.54 39.06
C ASP A 60 7.50 -16.43 39.64
N GLU A 61 6.25 -15.98 39.67
CA GLU A 61 5.13 -16.84 40.09
C GLU A 61 4.97 -18.05 39.18
N VAL A 62 4.98 -17.85 37.86
CA VAL A 62 4.84 -18.95 36.89
C VAL A 62 6.05 -19.89 36.97
N MET A 63 7.27 -19.37 37.11
CA MET A 63 8.48 -20.18 37.28
C MET A 63 8.46 -20.99 38.58
N ASN A 64 7.93 -20.45 39.67
CA ASN A 64 7.80 -21.16 40.95
C ASN A 64 6.74 -22.26 40.89
N ALA A 65 5.66 -22.06 40.13
CA ALA A 65 4.63 -23.07 39.91
C ALA A 65 5.04 -24.14 38.87
N THR A 66 6.02 -23.85 38.02
CA THR A 66 6.43 -24.72 36.92
C THR A 66 7.67 -25.55 37.30
N GLY A 67 7.70 -26.83 36.93
CA GLY A 67 8.89 -27.66 37.11
C GLY A 67 10.13 -27.12 36.38
N LYS A 68 11.30 -27.13 37.04
CA LYS A 68 12.57 -26.60 36.53
C LYS A 68 13.05 -27.22 35.21
N SER A 69 12.60 -28.43 34.87
CA SER A 69 13.00 -29.16 33.66
C SER A 69 12.11 -28.91 32.44
N THR A 70 11.09 -28.06 32.56
CA THR A 70 10.14 -27.83 31.46
C THR A 70 10.70 -26.82 30.45
N LYS A 71 10.32 -26.99 29.18
CA LYS A 71 10.61 -26.01 28.12
C LYS A 71 10.15 -24.59 28.51
N LEU A 72 8.97 -24.50 29.15
CA LEU A 72 8.41 -23.24 29.63
C LEU A 72 9.34 -22.56 30.65
N PHE A 73 9.88 -23.31 31.62
CA PHE A 73 10.81 -22.76 32.61
C PHE A 73 12.05 -22.15 31.96
N HIS A 74 12.62 -22.82 30.96
CA HIS A 74 13.77 -22.29 30.20
C HIS A 74 13.39 -21.02 29.42
N THR A 75 12.29 -21.05 28.66
CA THR A 75 11.80 -19.87 27.93
C THR A 75 11.53 -18.69 28.85
N LEU A 76 10.96 -18.91 30.04
CA LEU A 76 10.70 -17.86 31.03
C LEU A 76 11.98 -17.33 31.66
N THR A 77 12.95 -18.21 31.93
CA THR A 77 14.27 -17.82 32.43
C THR A 77 14.98 -16.90 31.43
N ASP A 78 14.99 -17.28 30.17
CA ASP A 78 15.58 -16.50 29.08
C ASP A 78 14.82 -15.19 28.86
N LEU A 79 13.48 -15.24 28.87
CA LEU A 79 12.63 -14.06 28.81
C LEU A 79 12.96 -13.08 29.94
N LYS A 80 13.08 -13.55 31.19
CA LYS A 80 13.39 -12.73 32.37
C LYS A 80 14.78 -12.08 32.26
N ALA A 81 15.75 -12.82 31.73
CA ALA A 81 17.12 -12.35 31.57
C ALA A 81 17.25 -11.32 30.43
N ARG A 82 16.49 -11.49 29.34
CA ARG A 82 16.55 -10.63 28.15
C ARG A 82 15.65 -9.40 28.23
N THR A 83 14.61 -9.44 29.05
CA THR A 83 13.66 -8.33 29.21
C THR A 83 14.31 -7.15 29.93
N SER A 84 14.36 -6.02 29.24
CA SER A 84 14.82 -4.74 29.79
C SER A 84 13.64 -3.94 30.32
N PHE A 85 13.63 -3.64 31.63
CA PHE A 85 12.60 -2.82 32.25
C PHE A 85 12.95 -1.33 32.19
N ILE A 86 11.99 -0.52 31.75
CA ILE A 86 12.07 0.94 31.74
C ILE A 86 11.12 1.45 32.84
N PRO A 87 11.65 1.88 34.01
CA PRO A 87 10.81 2.34 35.10
C PRO A 87 10.05 3.64 34.73
N PRO A 88 8.84 3.84 35.28
CA PRO A 88 7.99 5.01 35.02
C PRO A 88 8.49 6.31 35.69
N SER A 89 9.78 6.43 36.01
CA SER A 89 10.30 7.38 37.01
C SER A 89 10.01 8.86 36.73
N THR A 90 9.77 9.25 35.48
CA THR A 90 9.55 10.65 35.09
C THR A 90 8.57 10.83 33.93
N SER A 91 8.03 9.76 33.37
CA SER A 91 7.23 9.84 32.14
C SER A 91 6.16 8.76 32.11
N SER A 92 5.00 9.13 31.57
CA SER A 92 3.94 8.19 31.20
C SER A 92 4.46 7.19 30.16
N SER A 93 3.76 6.06 29.98
CA SER A 93 4.02 5.11 28.88
C SER A 93 4.06 5.82 27.52
N PHE A 94 3.21 6.83 27.31
CA PHE A 94 3.26 7.73 26.15
C PHE A 94 4.58 8.50 26.03
N GLY A 95 5.05 9.14 27.12
CA GLY A 95 6.30 9.91 27.12
C GLY A 95 7.53 9.02 26.89
N ILE A 96 7.54 7.80 27.45
CA ILE A 96 8.58 6.81 27.16
C ILE A 96 8.62 6.51 25.66
N ALA A 97 7.47 6.21 25.06
CA ALA A 97 7.37 5.96 23.62
C ALA A 97 7.78 7.15 22.75
N LEU A 98 7.43 8.38 23.17
CA LEU A 98 7.86 9.59 22.48
C LEU A 98 9.39 9.69 22.47
N HIS A 99 10.04 9.44 23.61
CA HIS A 99 11.50 9.39 23.69
C HIS A 99 12.12 8.28 22.82
N ILE A 100 11.49 7.10 22.73
CA ILE A 100 11.91 6.03 21.80
C ILE A 100 11.83 6.53 20.35
N SER A 101 10.71 7.17 19.98
CA SER A 101 10.50 7.69 18.62
C SER A 101 11.49 8.81 18.25
N GLU A 102 11.99 9.52 19.24
CA GLU A 102 13.02 10.55 19.07
C GLU A 102 14.45 10.00 19.20
N ALA A 103 14.61 8.67 19.33
CA ALA A 103 15.90 8.02 19.51
C ALA A 103 16.69 8.54 20.73
N ARG A 104 16.00 9.02 21.77
CA ARG A 104 16.64 9.51 23.01
C ARG A 104 17.10 8.34 23.88
N ASN A 105 18.12 8.60 24.70
CA ASN A 105 18.54 7.65 25.72
C ASN A 105 17.50 7.57 26.84
N LEU A 106 17.11 6.36 27.20
CA LEU A 106 16.18 6.06 28.28
C LEU A 106 16.92 5.41 29.46
N LYS A 107 16.43 5.69 30.66
CA LYS A 107 16.92 5.09 31.90
C LYS A 107 16.30 3.70 32.08
N PHE A 108 17.11 2.67 32.23
CA PHE A 108 16.69 1.30 32.55
C PHE A 108 16.84 0.99 34.05
N GLU A 109 16.31 -0.15 34.50
CA GLU A 109 16.29 -0.62 35.91
C GLU A 109 17.64 -0.47 36.65
N ASN A 110 18.78 -0.65 35.96
CA ASN A 110 20.12 -0.56 36.54
C ASN A 110 20.72 0.86 36.50
N ASN A 111 19.89 1.91 36.38
CA ASN A 111 20.31 3.29 36.12
C ASN A 111 21.15 3.46 34.83
N VAL A 112 21.15 2.47 33.93
CA VAL A 112 21.86 2.53 32.66
C VAL A 112 21.04 3.37 31.69
N PHE A 113 21.67 4.37 31.07
CA PHE A 113 21.07 5.16 30.00
C PHE A 113 21.45 4.57 28.65
N LYS A 114 20.47 4.08 27.90
CA LYS A 114 20.69 3.47 26.57
C LYS A 114 19.54 3.82 25.63
N LYS A 115 19.83 3.88 24.33
CA LYS A 115 18.81 3.97 23.28
C LYS A 115 18.17 2.61 23.02
N VAL A 116 16.86 2.58 22.80
CA VAL A 116 16.14 1.38 22.35
C VAL A 116 16.52 1.08 20.89
N MET A 117 16.71 -0.19 20.56
CA MET A 117 17.01 -0.63 19.19
C MET A 117 15.86 -0.22 18.24
N ASP A 118 16.14 -0.09 16.93
CA ASP A 118 15.09 0.25 15.97
C ASP A 118 14.08 -0.91 15.78
N THR A 119 14.51 -2.16 16.01
CA THR A 119 13.64 -3.34 16.10
C THR A 119 13.65 -3.93 17.50
N PHE A 120 12.49 -3.96 18.12
CA PHE A 120 12.31 -4.45 19.48
C PHE A 120 10.90 -5.01 19.69
N ALA A 121 10.78 -5.87 20.71
CA ALA A 121 9.53 -6.41 21.20
C ALA A 121 9.08 -5.66 22.47
N ILE A 122 7.80 -5.31 22.56
CA ILE A 122 7.19 -4.74 23.77
C ILE A 122 6.29 -5.79 24.40
N ILE A 123 6.47 -6.11 25.69
CA ILE A 123 5.56 -6.97 26.46
C ILE A 123 5.01 -6.16 27.63
N ASN A 124 3.73 -5.82 27.56
CA ASN A 124 3.06 -4.94 28.53
C ASN A 124 1.58 -5.30 28.70
N THR A 125 0.93 -4.59 29.63
CA THR A 125 -0.55 -4.53 29.65
C THR A 125 -1.08 -3.86 28.38
N GLU A 126 -2.29 -4.23 27.97
CA GLU A 126 -2.92 -3.68 26.76
C GLU A 126 -3.07 -2.15 26.82
N TYR A 127 -3.40 -1.64 28.01
CA TYR A 127 -3.50 -0.21 28.26
C TYR A 127 -2.16 0.53 28.09
N ASP A 128 -1.09 0.07 28.75
CA ASP A 128 0.24 0.70 28.65
C ASP A 128 0.76 0.70 27.22
N LEU A 129 0.51 -0.41 26.52
CA LEU A 129 0.88 -0.58 25.14
C LEU A 129 0.16 0.41 24.23
N ASP A 130 -1.15 0.58 24.37
CA ASP A 130 -1.90 1.52 23.54
C ASP A 130 -1.34 2.95 23.69
N GLN A 131 -0.90 3.32 24.90
CA GLN A 131 -0.21 4.59 25.12
C GLN A 131 1.16 4.64 24.45
N LEU A 132 1.94 3.55 24.54
CA LEU A 132 3.24 3.45 23.88
C LEU A 132 3.08 3.58 22.35
N LEU A 133 2.13 2.85 21.74
CA LEU A 133 1.86 2.92 20.31
C LEU A 133 1.48 4.34 19.88
N ALA A 134 0.61 5.01 20.65
CA ALA A 134 0.24 6.39 20.39
C ALA A 134 1.44 7.36 20.48
N GLY A 135 2.33 7.17 21.46
CA GLY A 135 3.55 7.97 21.61
C GLY A 135 4.56 7.75 20.48
N MET A 136 4.72 6.50 20.02
CA MET A 136 5.64 6.17 18.94
C MET A 136 5.16 6.72 17.60
N GLY A 137 3.84 6.77 17.40
CA GLY A 137 3.17 7.32 16.22
C GLY A 137 3.27 8.85 16.06
N VAL A 138 3.85 9.58 17.03
CA VAL A 138 3.92 11.05 16.98
C VAL A 138 5.01 11.53 16.02
N LYS A 139 6.19 10.93 16.09
CA LYS A 139 7.38 11.33 15.31
C LYS A 139 7.78 10.31 14.26
N ARG A 140 7.34 9.05 14.41
CA ARG A 140 7.63 7.95 13.48
C ARG A 140 6.32 7.27 13.07
N SER A 141 6.35 6.57 11.95
CA SER A 141 5.29 5.65 11.54
C SER A 141 5.81 4.22 11.72
N PRO A 142 5.75 3.67 12.95
CA PRO A 142 6.24 2.33 13.17
C PRO A 142 5.37 1.28 12.47
N PHE A 143 6.02 0.28 11.86
CA PHE A 143 5.40 -0.97 11.48
C PHE A 143 5.15 -1.80 12.73
N VAL A 144 3.88 -1.95 13.12
CA VAL A 144 3.47 -2.64 14.35
C VAL A 144 2.86 -3.98 13.99
N VAL A 145 3.49 -5.08 14.40
CA VAL A 145 2.86 -6.41 14.35
C VAL A 145 2.39 -6.81 15.73
N ARG A 146 1.08 -7.02 15.87
CA ARG A 146 0.48 -7.55 17.09
C ARG A 146 0.49 -9.07 17.01
N HIS A 147 0.92 -9.73 18.07
CA HIS A 147 0.78 -11.19 18.12
C HIS A 147 -0.69 -11.61 18.08
N THR A 148 -0.96 -12.76 17.48
CA THR A 148 -2.29 -13.39 17.42
C THR A 148 -2.42 -14.55 18.41
N GLU A 149 -1.35 -14.94 19.09
CA GLU A 149 -1.39 -15.95 20.13
C GLU A 149 -2.28 -15.51 21.29
N SER A 150 -2.94 -16.48 21.92
CA SER A 150 -3.68 -16.23 23.15
C SER A 150 -2.72 -15.78 24.27
N PRO A 151 -3.09 -14.77 25.08
CA PRO A 151 -2.23 -14.26 26.12
C PRO A 151 -1.95 -15.36 27.15
N ARG A 152 -0.67 -15.78 27.26
CA ARG A 152 -0.26 -16.82 28.23
C ARG A 152 -0.19 -16.32 29.66
N PHE A 153 -0.03 -15.01 29.83
CA PHE A 153 0.08 -14.37 31.13
C PHE A 153 -1.17 -13.56 31.46
N PHE A 154 -1.84 -13.95 32.54
CA PHE A 154 -2.99 -13.28 33.13
C PHE A 154 -2.73 -13.09 34.63
N ILE A 155 -3.11 -11.92 35.14
CA ILE A 155 -3.11 -11.65 36.58
C ILE A 155 -4.57 -11.72 37.03
N ASN A 156 -4.89 -12.72 37.82
CA ASN A 156 -6.20 -12.83 38.46
C ASN A 156 -6.11 -12.12 39.82
N LYS A 157 -6.81 -10.99 39.96
CA LYS A 157 -6.95 -10.30 41.24
C LYS A 157 -8.31 -10.65 41.85
N PRO A 158 -8.40 -11.72 42.67
CA PRO A 158 -9.66 -12.04 43.32
C PRO A 158 -10.05 -10.90 44.26
N VAL A 159 -11.31 -10.47 44.18
CA VAL A 159 -11.87 -9.52 45.14
C VAL A 159 -12.32 -10.31 46.37
N THR A 160 -11.49 -10.33 47.40
CA THR A 160 -11.85 -10.92 48.69
C THR A 160 -12.73 -9.94 49.46
N THR A 161 -13.97 -10.31 49.74
CA THR A 161 -14.85 -9.55 50.66
C THR A 161 -15.18 -10.41 51.88
N THR A 162 -15.35 -9.79 53.03
CA THR A 162 -15.82 -10.48 54.24
C THR A 162 -17.31 -10.76 54.12
N ARG A 163 -17.74 -11.96 54.54
CA ARG A 163 -19.17 -12.33 54.55
C ARG A 163 -19.91 -11.40 55.51
N GLY A 164 -20.77 -10.53 54.95
CA GLY A 164 -21.68 -9.67 55.69
C GLY A 164 -23.06 -9.63 55.03
N PHE A 165 -24.09 -9.18 55.76
CA PHE A 165 -25.48 -9.12 55.26
C PHE A 165 -25.61 -8.34 53.93
N ALA A 166 -24.81 -7.29 53.75
CA ALA A 166 -24.82 -6.47 52.53
C ALA A 166 -24.03 -7.08 51.35
N SER A 167 -23.23 -8.13 51.57
CA SER A 167 -22.35 -8.67 50.52
C SER A 167 -23.12 -9.19 49.32
N CYS A 168 -24.26 -9.85 49.52
CA CYS A 168 -25.10 -10.35 48.42
C CYS A 168 -25.60 -9.20 47.53
N VAL A 169 -26.14 -8.13 48.13
CA VAL A 169 -26.65 -6.96 47.39
C VAL A 169 -25.52 -6.26 46.63
N LEU A 170 -24.33 -6.15 47.24
CA LEU A 170 -23.15 -5.58 46.58
C LEU A 170 -22.71 -6.41 45.38
N TYR A 171 -22.62 -7.74 45.51
CA TYR A 171 -22.23 -8.61 44.41
C TYR A 171 -23.21 -8.58 43.25
N GLU A 172 -24.51 -8.58 43.54
CA GLU A 172 -25.55 -8.46 42.51
C GLU A 172 -25.46 -7.12 41.78
N SER A 173 -25.31 -6.02 42.53
CA SER A 173 -25.17 -4.67 41.96
C SER A 173 -23.92 -4.53 41.11
N ILE A 174 -22.79 -5.08 41.55
CA ILE A 174 -21.54 -5.12 40.77
C ILE A 174 -21.72 -5.98 39.53
N GLY A 175 -22.40 -7.12 39.64
CA GLY A 175 -22.75 -7.99 38.51
C GLY A 175 -23.56 -7.25 37.45
N GLN A 176 -24.60 -6.52 37.85
CA GLN A 176 -25.41 -5.68 36.96
C GLN A 176 -24.60 -4.53 36.34
N LEU A 177 -23.68 -3.92 37.11
CA LEU A 177 -22.78 -2.87 36.61
C LEU A 177 -21.82 -3.39 35.54
N VAL A 178 -21.32 -4.62 35.70
CA VAL A 178 -20.47 -5.28 34.71
C VAL A 178 -21.29 -5.69 33.48
N GLN A 179 -22.47 -6.29 33.67
CA GLN A 179 -23.35 -6.73 32.58
C GLN A 179 -23.88 -5.57 31.74
N SER A 180 -24.17 -4.42 32.35
CA SER A 180 -24.60 -3.21 31.63
C SER A 180 -23.46 -2.58 30.79
N GLY A 181 -22.22 -3.01 30.98
CA GLY A 181 -21.04 -2.41 30.34
C GLY A 181 -20.60 -1.08 30.95
N LEU A 182 -21.31 -0.56 31.96
CA LEU A 182 -20.98 0.72 32.60
C LEU A 182 -19.61 0.66 33.31
N PHE A 183 -19.27 -0.50 33.89
CA PHE A 183 -17.93 -0.72 34.44
C PHE A 183 -16.83 -0.58 33.38
N LYS A 184 -17.02 -1.17 32.19
CA LYS A 184 -16.07 -1.05 31.08
C LYS A 184 -15.95 0.41 30.61
N LEU A 185 -17.08 1.10 30.44
CA LEU A 185 -17.10 2.52 30.08
C LEU A 185 -16.33 3.38 31.09
N TRP A 186 -16.52 3.13 32.39
CA TRP A 186 -15.80 3.83 33.45
C TRP A 186 -14.28 3.62 33.34
N MET A 187 -13.85 2.37 33.11
CA MET A 187 -12.44 2.05 32.89
C MET A 187 -11.90 2.75 31.64
N ASP A 188 -12.66 2.77 30.54
CA ASP A 188 -12.26 3.43 29.29
C ASP A 188 -12.13 4.96 29.47
N LEU A 189 -13.02 5.58 30.24
CA LEU A 189 -12.96 7.00 30.59
C LEU A 189 -11.76 7.32 31.48
N GLN A 190 -11.49 6.50 32.49
CA GLN A 190 -10.32 6.67 33.35
C GLN A 190 -9.02 6.50 32.56
N ASN A 191 -8.98 5.50 31.67
CA ASN A 191 -7.86 5.25 30.76
C ASN A 191 -7.64 6.43 29.81
N THR A 192 -8.71 6.99 29.26
CA THR A 192 -8.68 8.19 28.41
C THR A 192 -8.18 9.41 29.17
N LYS A 193 -8.64 9.62 30.41
CA LYS A 193 -8.19 10.72 31.27
C LYS A 193 -6.69 10.60 31.57
N ASN A 194 -6.25 9.43 31.99
CA ASN A 194 -4.84 9.17 32.29
C ASN A 194 -3.96 9.34 31.02
N PHE A 195 -4.44 8.87 29.87
CA PHE A 195 -3.79 9.09 28.57
C PHE A 195 -3.67 10.59 28.27
N ALA A 196 -4.76 11.34 28.33
CA ALA A 196 -4.76 12.78 28.08
C ALA A 196 -3.81 13.53 29.02
N GLN A 197 -3.77 13.18 30.31
CA GLN A 197 -2.80 13.75 31.26
C GLN A 197 -1.35 13.41 30.88
N GLY A 198 -1.09 12.16 30.48
CA GLY A 198 0.22 11.71 30.03
C GLY A 198 0.72 12.38 28.74
N VAL A 199 -0.20 12.78 27.86
CA VAL A 199 0.10 13.48 26.60
C VAL A 199 0.33 14.98 26.83
N ALA A 200 -0.44 15.61 27.73
CA ALA A 200 -0.41 17.06 27.94
C ALA A 200 0.98 17.62 28.31
N GLY A 201 1.83 16.82 28.97
CA GLY A 201 3.16 17.26 29.41
C GLY A 201 4.27 17.14 28.36
N GLY A 202 4.05 16.48 27.22
CA GLY A 202 5.13 16.08 26.32
C GLY A 202 5.12 16.68 24.91
N ILE A 203 4.03 17.32 24.47
CA ILE A 203 3.85 17.73 23.06
C ILE A 203 3.17 19.10 22.91
N SER A 204 3.17 19.63 21.68
CA SER A 204 2.49 20.90 21.38
C SER A 204 0.96 20.78 21.52
N LYS A 205 0.29 21.90 21.79
CA LYS A 205 -1.17 21.98 21.96
C LYS A 205 -1.95 21.47 20.73
N GLU A 206 -1.41 21.65 19.54
CA GLU A 206 -2.00 21.16 18.28
C GLU A 206 -1.89 19.64 18.16
N GLN A 207 -0.72 19.08 18.44
CA GLN A 207 -0.51 17.64 18.44
C GLN A 207 -1.34 16.95 19.53
N TYR A 208 -1.44 17.57 20.71
CA TYR A 208 -2.31 17.16 21.80
C TYR A 208 -3.76 17.03 21.34
N ARG A 209 -4.32 18.10 20.75
CA ARG A 209 -5.69 18.09 20.25
C ARG A 209 -5.91 16.99 19.22
N ARG A 210 -4.98 16.82 18.27
CA ARG A 210 -5.06 15.78 17.23
C ARG A 210 -5.04 14.37 17.83
N ILE A 211 -4.10 14.07 18.73
CA ILE A 211 -3.93 12.74 19.31
C ILE A 211 -5.09 12.38 20.23
N VAL A 212 -5.50 13.31 21.10
CA VAL A 212 -6.61 13.10 22.04
C VAL A 212 -7.95 12.99 21.30
N ALA A 213 -8.20 13.85 20.30
CA ALA A 213 -9.41 13.75 19.49
C ALA A 213 -9.49 12.41 18.74
N ASN A 214 -8.38 11.97 18.12
CA ASN A 214 -8.36 10.68 17.43
C ASN A 214 -8.66 9.51 18.36
N ARG A 215 -8.19 9.55 19.62
CA ARG A 215 -8.47 8.52 20.62
C ARG A 215 -9.93 8.56 21.10
N ILE A 216 -10.45 9.73 21.45
CA ILE A 216 -11.82 9.89 22.01
C ILE A 216 -12.88 9.58 20.97
N PHE A 217 -12.76 10.14 19.77
CA PHE A 217 -13.77 9.97 18.73
C PHE A 217 -13.62 8.65 17.97
N GLY A 218 -12.59 7.86 18.30
CA GLY A 218 -12.25 6.67 17.52
C GLY A 218 -12.09 6.99 16.04
N ALA A 219 -11.67 8.23 15.72
CA ALA A 219 -11.34 8.63 14.37
C ALA A 219 -10.11 7.82 13.99
N LYS A 220 -10.35 6.60 13.51
CA LYS A 220 -9.35 5.78 12.86
C LYS A 220 -8.77 6.72 11.83
N LYS A 221 -7.47 7.02 11.95
CA LYS A 221 -6.71 7.72 10.91
C LYS A 221 -7.19 7.07 9.63
N GLN A 222 -7.90 7.85 8.80
CA GLN A 222 -8.50 7.33 7.58
C GLN A 222 -7.39 6.50 6.97
N ILE A 223 -7.64 5.22 6.72
CA ILE A 223 -6.64 4.39 6.04
C ILE A 223 -6.61 5.02 4.66
N ILE A 224 -5.79 6.05 4.52
CA ILE A 224 -5.34 6.58 3.26
C ILE A 224 -4.50 5.41 2.80
N PHE A 225 -5.15 4.48 2.10
CA PHE A 225 -4.44 3.53 1.31
C PHE A 225 -3.49 4.39 0.49
N GLU A 226 -2.18 4.16 0.58
CA GLU A 226 -1.22 4.91 -0.22
C GLU A 226 -1.52 4.72 -1.73
N GLU A 227 -2.29 3.69 -2.10
CA GLU A 227 -2.93 3.55 -3.43
C GLU A 227 -3.96 4.63 -3.78
N ALA A 228 -4.60 5.25 -2.79
CA ALA A 228 -5.53 6.37 -2.95
C ALA A 228 -4.83 7.72 -2.75
N GLU A 229 -3.54 7.75 -2.40
CA GLU A 229 -2.76 8.96 -2.49
C GLU A 229 -2.68 9.29 -3.98
N GLN A 230 -3.44 10.33 -4.39
CA GLN A 230 -3.51 10.75 -5.77
C GLN A 230 -2.09 10.95 -6.28
N VAL A 231 -1.68 10.11 -7.24
CA VAL A 231 -0.44 10.32 -7.97
C VAL A 231 -0.50 11.75 -8.50
N GLU A 232 0.40 12.61 -8.03
CA GLU A 232 0.42 14.00 -8.46
C GLU A 232 0.46 14.02 -9.99
N LEU A 233 -0.48 14.73 -10.61
CA LEU A 233 -0.62 14.79 -12.07
C LEU A 233 0.68 15.26 -12.75
N SER A 234 1.56 15.96 -12.01
CA SER A 234 2.93 16.31 -12.40
C SER A 234 3.76 15.10 -12.84
N SER A 235 3.61 13.95 -12.17
CA SER A 235 4.35 12.72 -12.50
C SER A 235 3.84 12.09 -13.80
N LEU A 236 2.59 12.37 -14.18
CA LEU A 236 1.95 11.84 -15.38
C LEU A 236 2.14 12.77 -16.60
N GLU A 237 2.61 14.00 -16.39
CA GLU A 237 2.83 15.00 -17.44
C GLU A 237 3.72 14.48 -18.56
N ASN A 238 4.85 13.85 -18.21
CA ASN A 238 5.78 13.27 -19.20
C ASN A 238 5.13 12.16 -20.03
N ILE A 239 4.27 11.34 -19.42
CA ILE A 239 3.55 10.27 -20.11
C ILE A 239 2.53 10.86 -21.08
N VAL A 240 1.78 11.88 -20.65
CA VAL A 240 0.81 12.59 -21.50
C VAL A 240 1.49 13.25 -22.69
N VAL A 241 2.63 13.92 -22.47
CA VAL A 241 3.43 14.54 -23.54
C VAL A 241 3.92 13.49 -24.55
N LEU A 242 4.36 12.32 -24.06
CA LEU A 242 4.79 11.22 -24.91
C LEU A 242 3.63 10.68 -25.78
N PHE A 243 2.45 10.45 -25.20
CA PHE A 243 1.27 10.02 -25.96
C PHE A 243 0.82 11.08 -26.98
N ALA A 244 0.81 12.36 -26.59
CA ALA A 244 0.50 13.45 -27.49
C ALA A 244 1.49 13.51 -28.67
N GLY A 245 2.79 13.26 -28.41
CA GLY A 245 3.82 13.16 -29.43
C GLY A 245 3.57 12.01 -30.42
N ILE A 246 3.24 10.82 -29.94
CA ILE A 246 2.94 9.65 -30.78
C ILE A 246 1.70 9.91 -31.65
N ILE A 247 0.65 10.49 -31.08
CA ILE A 247 -0.57 10.85 -31.82
C ILE A 247 -0.25 11.89 -32.89
N GLY A 248 0.55 12.91 -32.56
CA GLY A 248 0.98 13.94 -33.51
C GLY A 248 1.75 13.36 -34.70
N ILE A 249 2.70 12.45 -34.45
CA ILE A 249 3.45 11.76 -35.51
C ILE A 249 2.52 10.90 -36.38
N SER A 250 1.58 10.20 -35.76
CA SER A 250 0.62 9.33 -36.47
C SER A 250 -0.29 10.14 -37.40
N ILE A 251 -0.80 11.29 -36.94
CA ILE A 251 -1.61 12.20 -37.76
C ILE A 251 -0.79 12.76 -38.93
N ALA A 252 0.46 13.16 -38.69
CA ALA A 252 1.33 13.67 -39.74
C ALA A 252 1.63 12.61 -40.81
N ALA A 253 1.88 11.36 -40.40
CA ALA A 253 2.07 10.24 -41.32
C ALA A 253 0.80 9.97 -42.15
N PHE A 254 -0.37 9.94 -41.51
CA PHE A 254 -1.65 9.75 -42.17
C PHE A 254 -1.94 10.86 -43.21
N MET A 255 -1.70 12.13 -42.87
CA MET A 255 -1.87 13.24 -43.81
C MET A 255 -0.93 13.15 -45.00
N ARG A 256 0.31 12.69 -44.79
CA ARG A 256 1.27 12.46 -45.87
C ARG A 256 0.83 11.34 -46.81
N GLU A 257 0.36 10.22 -46.27
CA GLU A 257 -0.19 9.11 -47.07
C GLU A 257 -1.42 9.53 -47.85
N TRP A 258 -2.34 10.26 -47.21
CA TRP A 258 -3.53 10.80 -47.86
C TRP A 258 -3.20 11.72 -49.04
N LEU A 259 -2.25 12.64 -48.87
CA LEU A 259 -1.78 13.51 -49.96
C LEU A 259 -1.15 12.70 -51.10
N THR A 260 -0.34 11.70 -50.76
CA THR A 260 0.29 10.81 -51.75
C THR A 260 -0.77 10.03 -52.54
N TYR A 261 -1.80 9.54 -51.86
CA TYR A 261 -2.93 8.84 -52.46
C TYR A 261 -3.75 9.75 -53.40
N GLN A 262 -4.01 11.00 -53.00
CA GLN A 262 -4.69 11.99 -53.85
C GLN A 262 -3.87 12.32 -55.10
N ILE A 263 -2.55 12.48 -54.98
CA ILE A 263 -1.68 12.73 -56.14
C ILE A 263 -1.65 11.51 -57.07
N LEU A 264 -1.52 10.29 -56.53
CA LEU A 264 -1.49 9.06 -57.31
C LEU A 264 -2.82 8.81 -58.03
N SER A 265 -3.95 9.01 -57.36
CA SER A 265 -5.28 8.88 -57.97
C SER A 265 -5.51 9.94 -59.06
N HIS A 266 -5.05 11.17 -58.87
CA HIS A 266 -5.12 12.21 -59.88
C HIS A 266 -4.25 11.89 -61.11
N LEU A 267 -3.03 11.37 -60.90
CA LEU A 267 -2.16 10.88 -61.98
C LEU A 267 -2.79 9.69 -62.72
N GLY A 268 -3.35 8.73 -61.99
CA GLY A 268 -4.08 7.60 -62.56
C GLY A 268 -5.25 8.05 -63.44
N TRP A 269 -6.01 9.04 -62.99
CA TRP A 269 -7.09 9.65 -63.78
C TRP A 269 -6.57 10.35 -65.04
N LYS A 270 -5.44 11.05 -64.98
CA LYS A 270 -4.81 11.68 -66.15
C LYS A 270 -4.32 10.63 -67.15
N CYS A 271 -3.62 9.59 -66.69
CA CYS A 271 -3.19 8.48 -67.54
C CYS A 271 -4.37 7.76 -68.20
N TRP A 272 -5.45 7.51 -67.45
CA TRP A 272 -6.67 6.92 -68.00
C TRP A 272 -7.29 7.79 -69.10
N ARG A 273 -7.40 9.11 -68.91
CA ARG A 273 -7.91 10.02 -69.95
C ARG A 273 -7.05 10.01 -71.21
N ILE A 274 -5.72 10.02 -71.06
CA ILE A 274 -4.79 9.96 -72.20
C ILE A 274 -4.95 8.62 -72.94
N ALA A 275 -5.02 7.50 -72.21
CA ALA A 275 -5.24 6.19 -72.80
C ALA A 275 -6.57 6.13 -73.56
N CYS A 276 -7.65 6.67 -73.00
CA CYS A 276 -8.94 6.78 -73.69
C CYS A 276 -8.85 7.64 -74.96
N GLN A 277 -8.14 8.78 -74.93
CA GLN A 277 -7.94 9.64 -76.11
C GLN A 277 -7.12 8.95 -77.21
N VAL A 278 -6.08 8.20 -76.86
CA VAL A 278 -5.30 7.41 -77.82
C VAL A 278 -6.16 6.31 -78.42
N LEU A 279 -6.97 5.63 -77.60
CA LEU A 279 -7.83 4.54 -78.04
C LEU A 279 -8.96 5.04 -78.96
N THR A 280 -9.51 6.24 -78.71
CA THR A 280 -10.48 6.87 -79.63
C THR A 280 -9.80 7.33 -80.93
N MET A 281 -8.58 7.87 -80.88
CA MET A 281 -7.80 8.21 -82.08
C MET A 281 -7.44 6.98 -82.92
N MET A 282 -7.03 5.87 -82.30
CA MET A 282 -6.79 4.61 -83.00
C MET A 282 -8.06 4.07 -83.64
N LYS A 283 -9.21 4.12 -82.95
CA LYS A 283 -10.50 3.74 -83.54
C LYS A 283 -10.84 4.59 -84.77
N LEU A 284 -10.62 5.91 -84.72
CA LEU A 284 -10.84 6.81 -85.86
C LEU A 284 -9.89 6.51 -87.03
N LEU A 285 -8.61 6.20 -86.76
CA LEU A 285 -7.65 5.82 -87.80
C LEU A 285 -8.02 4.48 -88.45
N LEU A 286 -8.47 3.49 -87.67
CA LEU A 286 -8.96 2.21 -88.19
C LEU A 286 -10.17 2.39 -89.11
N ILE A 287 -11.14 3.22 -88.71
CA ILE A 287 -12.31 3.53 -89.55
C ILE A 287 -11.87 4.18 -90.87
N LYS A 288 -10.98 5.18 -90.84
CA LYS A 288 -10.46 5.82 -92.07
C LYS A 288 -9.66 4.85 -92.95
N PHE A 289 -8.90 3.94 -92.35
CA PHE A 289 -8.15 2.94 -93.09
C PHE A 289 -9.10 1.95 -93.78
N GLN A 290 -10.19 1.58 -93.11
CA GLN A 290 -11.23 0.71 -93.66
C GLN A 290 -11.98 1.40 -94.82
N GLU A 291 -12.36 2.68 -94.66
CA GLU A 291 -12.91 3.49 -95.76
C GLU A 291 -11.95 3.60 -96.95
N GLY A 292 -10.65 3.78 -96.69
CA GLY A 292 -9.62 3.81 -97.74
C GLY A 292 -9.46 2.47 -98.47
N ALA A 293 -9.54 1.35 -97.74
CA ALA A 293 -9.49 0.00 -98.30
C ALA A 293 -10.74 -0.28 -99.16
N ASP A 294 -11.92 0.15 -98.71
CA ASP A 294 -13.17 0.01 -99.47
C ASP A 294 -13.10 0.81 -100.78
N ILE A 295 -12.57 2.03 -100.77
CA ILE A 295 -12.35 2.85 -101.98
C ILE A 295 -11.36 2.17 -102.95
N LEU A 296 -10.27 1.58 -102.44
CA LEU A 296 -9.31 0.83 -103.26
C LEU A 296 -9.94 -0.42 -103.89
N SER A 297 -10.78 -1.14 -103.14
CA SER A 297 -11.52 -2.30 -103.65
C SER A 297 -12.46 -1.91 -104.80
N ILE A 298 -13.17 -0.79 -104.67
CA ILE A 298 -14.07 -0.27 -105.71
C ILE A 298 -13.28 0.13 -106.95
N SER A 299 -12.11 0.77 -106.81
CA SER A 299 -11.28 1.18 -107.94
C SER A 299 -10.68 -0.01 -108.70
N LEU A 300 -10.32 -1.09 -108.00
CA LEU A 300 -9.82 -2.34 -108.60
C LEU A 300 -10.94 -3.07 -109.36
N VAL A 301 -12.16 -3.12 -108.81
CA VAL A 301 -13.33 -3.67 -109.51
C VAL A 301 -13.68 -2.84 -110.76
N GLN A 302 -13.58 -1.50 -110.69
CA GLN A 302 -13.85 -0.64 -111.84
C GLN A 302 -12.80 -0.77 -112.96
N LYS A 303 -11.52 -0.94 -112.61
CA LYS A 303 -10.45 -1.24 -113.59
C LYS A 303 -10.59 -2.65 -114.17
N GLY A 304 -11.00 -3.64 -113.37
CA GLY A 304 -11.34 -4.98 -113.86
C GLY A 304 -12.50 -4.98 -114.88
N CYS A 305 -13.58 -4.24 -114.57
CA CYS A 305 -14.71 -4.11 -115.50
C CYS A 305 -14.37 -3.37 -116.79
N LYS A 306 -13.45 -2.39 -116.77
CA LYS A 306 -12.99 -1.71 -118.00
C LYS A 306 -12.13 -2.60 -118.90
N LEU A 307 -11.39 -3.56 -118.35
CA LEU A 307 -10.64 -4.53 -119.13
C LEU A 307 -11.55 -5.60 -119.76
N LEU A 308 -12.61 -6.03 -119.06
CA LEU A 308 -13.59 -6.98 -119.60
C LEU A 308 -14.48 -6.38 -120.69
N ARG A 309 -14.69 -5.06 -120.73
CA ARG A 309 -15.47 -4.40 -121.80
C ARG A 309 -14.68 -4.13 -123.09
N ARG A 310 -13.37 -4.45 -123.13
CA ARG A 310 -12.54 -4.46 -124.36
C ARG A 310 -12.49 -5.82 -125.07
N ALA A 311 -13.16 -6.84 -124.54
CA ALA A 311 -13.21 -8.18 -125.10
C ALA A 311 -14.62 -8.56 -125.54
N LYS A 312 -15.14 -7.92 -126.58
CA LYS A 312 -16.15 -8.52 -127.48
C LYS A 312 -16.16 -7.81 -128.83
N TRP A 313 -15.34 -8.36 -129.70
CA TRP A 313 -15.45 -8.41 -131.16
C TRP A 313 -16.60 -9.39 -131.56
N PRO A 314 -16.90 -9.58 -132.85
CA PRO A 314 -16.65 -8.76 -134.05
C PRO A 314 -17.93 -8.10 -134.61
#